data_AF-A0A6V8DZ45-F1
#
_entry.id   AF-A0A6V8DZ45-F1
#
_cell.length_a   1.000
_cell.length_b   1.000
_cell.length_c   1.000
_cell.angle_alpha   90.00
_cell.angle_beta   90.00
_cell.angle_gamma   90.00
#
_symmetry.space_group_name_H-M   'P 1'
#
loop_
_entity.id
_entity.type
_entity.pdbx_description
1 polymer ?
#
loop_
_entity_poly.entity_id
_entity_poly.type
_entity_poly.pdbx_seq_one_letter_code
_entity_poly.pdbx_strand_id
1 'polypeptide(L)'
;SCTPWVVDGRTVGFEIVGEAFLWNQVRRTAMALHLLALGEITPEDVQNAIQQPEINVDFGVAPPDWLILWGVEWEDSQIPAANESNCRFSPPPIPSREAERTMRKRWRDGARLEMKTLLHLEWMHLGQLPIAYHNPE
;
A
#
# COMPACT_ATOMS: atom_id res chain seq x y z
N SER A 1 3.35 -2.57 -13.57
CA SER A 1 2.96 -1.15 -13.45
C SER A 1 3.27 -0.64 -12.03
N CYS A 2 3.26 0.69 -11.82
CA CYS A 2 3.32 1.30 -10.49
C CYS A 2 2.38 2.51 -10.48
N THR A 3 1.36 2.47 -9.62
CA THR A 3 0.20 3.39 -9.65
C THR A 3 -0.02 3.96 -8.26
N PRO A 4 -0.22 5.29 -8.10
CA PRO A 4 -0.52 5.87 -6.80
C PRO A 4 -1.89 5.42 -6.32
N TRP A 5 -2.00 5.08 -5.03
CA TRP A 5 -3.28 4.80 -4.40
C TRP A 5 -3.82 6.07 -3.77
N VAL A 6 -4.92 6.58 -4.33
CA VAL A 6 -5.54 7.85 -3.94
C VAL A 6 -6.87 7.59 -3.25
N VAL A 7 -7.07 8.17 -2.06
CA VAL A 7 -8.32 8.14 -1.30
C VAL A 7 -8.66 9.57 -0.91
N ASP A 8 -9.86 10.04 -1.27
CA ASP A 8 -10.32 11.42 -1.04
C ASP A 8 -9.33 12.49 -1.56
N GLY A 9 -8.75 12.27 -2.74
CA GLY A 9 -7.75 13.17 -3.34
C GLY A 9 -6.38 13.17 -2.65
N ARG A 10 -6.15 12.29 -1.67
CA ARG A 10 -4.86 12.14 -0.97
C ARG A 10 -4.18 10.85 -1.39
N THR A 11 -2.90 10.91 -1.72
CA THR A 11 -2.08 9.71 -1.90
C THR A 11 -1.85 9.04 -0.54
N VAL A 12 -2.34 7.82 -0.38
CA VAL A 12 -2.20 7.02 0.85
C VAL A 12 -1.18 5.88 0.71
N GLY A 13 -0.81 5.55 -0.52
CA GLY A 13 0.15 4.50 -0.84
C GLY A 13 0.36 4.38 -2.34
N PHE A 14 0.82 3.22 -2.77
CA PHE A 14 0.93 2.87 -4.18
C PHE A 14 0.70 1.38 -4.36
N GLU A 15 0.20 1.02 -5.54
CA GLU A 15 0.13 -0.34 -6.04
C GLU A 15 1.31 -0.58 -6.98
N ILE A 16 1.90 -1.77 -6.90
CA ILE A 16 2.94 -2.20 -7.82
C ILE A 16 2.61 -3.61 -8.31
N VAL A 17 2.60 -3.77 -9.64
CA VAL A 17 2.34 -5.04 -10.31
C VAL A 17 3.55 -5.40 -11.15
N GLY A 18 4.02 -6.63 -11.00
CA GLY A 18 5.16 -7.15 -11.73
C GLY A 18 5.19 -8.68 -11.68
N GLU A 19 5.93 -9.29 -12.60
CA GLU A 19 6.07 -10.74 -12.69
C GLU A 19 6.85 -11.33 -11.50
N ALA A 20 7.87 -10.60 -11.05
CA ALA A 20 8.71 -11.00 -9.93
C ALA A 20 9.30 -9.77 -9.21
N PHE A 21 9.60 -9.96 -7.93
CA PHE A 21 10.28 -8.97 -7.11
C PHE A 21 11.49 -9.59 -6.41
N LEU A 22 12.60 -8.87 -6.39
CA LEU A 22 13.77 -9.22 -5.59
C LEU A 22 13.47 -9.03 -4.09
N TRP A 23 14.31 -9.66 -3.26
CA TRP A 23 14.21 -9.53 -1.81
C TRP A 23 14.22 -8.07 -1.36
N ASN A 24 13.21 -7.67 -0.59
CA ASN A 24 12.98 -6.29 -0.14
C ASN A 24 12.85 -5.22 -1.24
N GLN A 25 12.75 -5.57 -2.53
CA GLN A 25 12.67 -4.59 -3.62
C GLN A 25 11.54 -3.59 -3.40
N VAL A 26 10.31 -4.08 -3.16
CA VAL A 26 9.14 -3.23 -2.94
C VAL A 26 9.30 -2.33 -1.71
N ARG A 27 9.87 -2.86 -0.63
CA ARG A 27 10.09 -2.10 0.62
C ARG A 27 11.17 -1.03 0.48
N ARG A 28 12.19 -1.27 -0.34
CA ARG A 28 13.23 -0.30 -0.68
C ARG A 28 12.69 0.80 -1.59
N THR A 29 11.89 0.43 -2.60
CA THR A 29 11.16 1.39 -3.44
C THR A 29 10.25 2.28 -2.60
N ALA A 30 9.46 1.70 -1.67
CA ALA A 30 8.61 2.45 -0.77
C ALA A 30 9.38 3.45 0.10
N MET A 31 10.58 3.07 0.57
CA MET A 31 11.42 3.98 1.35
C MET A 31 11.97 5.12 0.50
N ALA A 32 12.46 4.85 -0.72
CA ALA A 32 12.92 5.90 -1.63
C ALA A 32 11.80 6.91 -1.94
N LEU A 33 10.58 6.43 -2.21
CA LEU A 33 9.41 7.29 -2.41
C LEU A 33 9.07 8.11 -1.16
N HIS A 34 9.20 7.52 0.02
CA HIS A 34 8.98 8.23 1.28
C HIS A 34 9.99 9.36 1.49
N LEU A 35 11.28 9.11 1.23
CA LEU A 35 12.32 10.13 1.33
C LEU A 35 12.14 11.24 0.28
N LEU A 36 11.75 10.90 -0.94
CA LEU A 36 11.37 11.88 -1.98
C LEU A 36 10.23 12.77 -1.51
N ALA A 37 9.18 12.19 -0.92
CA ALA A 37 8.02 12.93 -0.41
C ALA A 37 8.37 13.87 0.76
N LEU A 38 9.42 13.53 1.53
CA LEU A 38 9.95 14.39 2.59
C LEU A 38 10.95 15.44 2.07
N GLY A 39 11.41 15.31 0.83
CA GLY A 39 12.48 16.15 0.26
C GLY A 39 13.88 15.84 0.81
N GLU A 40 14.07 14.67 1.43
CA GLU A 40 15.35 14.21 1.98
C GLU A 40 16.30 13.69 0.89
N ILE A 41 15.75 13.28 -0.26
CA ILE A 41 16.49 12.93 -1.47
C ILE A 41 15.82 13.57 -2.69
N THR A 42 16.57 13.64 -3.79
CA THR A 42 16.11 14.20 -5.07
C THR A 42 15.76 13.08 -6.07
N PRO A 43 14.92 13.38 -7.09
CA PRO A 43 14.70 12.45 -8.19
C PRO A 43 15.99 12.02 -8.88
N GLU A 44 16.97 12.93 -8.98
CA GLU A 44 18.29 12.67 -9.55
C GLU A 44 19.07 11.62 -8.74
N ASP A 45 18.98 11.63 -7.40
CA ASP A 45 19.61 10.61 -6.55
C ASP A 45 19.09 9.20 -6.87
N VAL A 46 17.78 9.07 -7.07
CA VAL A 46 17.16 7.80 -7.44
C VAL A 46 17.54 7.38 -8.86
N GLN A 47 17.57 8.32 -9.81
CA GLN A 47 18.02 8.03 -11.18
C GLN A 47 19.47 7.56 -11.22
N ASN A 48 20.37 8.23 -10.48
CA ASN A 48 21.77 7.84 -10.38
C ASN A 48 21.93 6.45 -9.78
N ALA A 49 21.19 6.13 -8.71
CA ALA A 49 21.21 4.79 -8.10
C ALA A 49 20.76 3.67 -9.05
N ILE A 50 19.86 3.97 -9.99
CA ILE A 50 19.42 3.03 -11.03
C ILE A 50 20.46 2.90 -12.14
N GLN A 51 21.08 4.01 -12.54
CA GLN A 51 22.01 4.07 -13.68
C GLN A 51 23.43 3.62 -13.34
N GLN A 52 23.81 3.65 -12.05
CA GLN A 52 25.15 3.31 -11.56
C GLN A 52 25.09 2.16 -10.54
N PRO A 53 24.68 0.94 -10.96
CA PRO A 53 24.46 -0.19 -10.05
C PRO A 53 25.71 -0.66 -9.30
N GLU A 54 26.91 -0.31 -9.79
CA GLU A 54 28.19 -0.58 -9.14
C GLU A 54 28.46 0.31 -7.92
N ILE A 55 27.75 1.44 -7.80
CA ILE A 55 27.82 2.33 -6.65
C ILE A 55 26.72 1.95 -5.67
N ASN A 56 27.14 1.47 -4.49
CA ASN A 56 26.19 1.12 -3.44
C ASN A 56 25.46 2.35 -2.92
N VAL A 57 24.14 2.38 -3.11
CA VAL A 57 23.23 3.39 -2.55
C VAL A 57 22.20 2.68 -1.66
N ASP A 58 22.04 3.15 -0.43
CA ASP A 58 21.04 2.62 0.50
C ASP A 58 20.11 3.73 1.01
N PHE A 59 18.90 3.76 0.46
CA PHE A 59 17.83 4.63 0.94
C PHE A 59 17.13 4.08 2.19
N GLY A 60 17.50 2.87 2.66
CA GLY A 60 16.84 2.17 3.75
C GLY A 60 15.75 1.20 3.28
N VAL A 61 15.02 0.65 4.25
CA VAL A 61 13.97 -0.36 4.01
C VAL A 61 12.73 0.02 4.81
N ALA A 62 11.59 0.19 4.12
CA ALA A 62 10.32 0.49 4.78
C ALA A 62 9.88 -0.65 5.72
N PRO A 63 9.15 -0.37 6.81
CA PRO A 63 8.58 -1.42 7.66
C PRO A 63 7.71 -2.41 6.86
N PRO A 64 7.65 -3.70 7.23
CA PRO A 64 6.87 -4.69 6.51
C PRO A 64 5.36 -4.52 6.75
N ASP A 65 4.95 -3.83 7.82
CA ASP A 65 3.55 -3.64 8.25
C ASP A 65 2.62 -3.13 7.15
N TRP A 66 3.16 -2.42 6.15
CA TRP A 66 2.40 -1.72 5.11
C TRP A 66 2.44 -2.41 3.75
N LEU A 67 3.19 -3.51 3.63
CA LEU A 67 3.26 -4.30 2.39
C LEU A 67 2.22 -5.41 2.42
N ILE A 68 1.30 -5.37 1.46
CA ILE A 68 0.25 -6.37 1.29
C ILE A 68 0.41 -7.00 -0.08
N LEU A 69 0.45 -8.33 -0.12
CA LEU A 69 0.21 -9.07 -1.36
C LEU A 69 -1.29 -9.07 -1.62
N TRP A 70 -1.74 -8.22 -2.54
CA TRP A 70 -3.17 -8.04 -2.81
C TRP A 70 -3.79 -9.22 -3.57
N GLY A 71 -3.12 -9.67 -4.63
CA GLY A 71 -3.56 -10.78 -5.45
C GLY A 71 -2.44 -11.33 -6.33
N VAL A 72 -2.71 -12.50 -6.91
CA VAL A 72 -1.87 -13.13 -7.92
C VAL A 72 -2.78 -13.45 -9.10
N GLU A 73 -2.42 -12.94 -10.27
CA GLU A 73 -3.16 -13.15 -11.50
C GLU A 73 -2.58 -14.34 -12.29
N TRP A 74 -3.47 -15.17 -12.83
CA TRP A 74 -3.16 -16.23 -13.77
C TRP A 74 -4.01 -16.04 -15.03
N GLU A 75 -3.60 -16.63 -16.16
CA GLU A 75 -4.31 -16.50 -17.46
C GLU A 75 -5.82 -16.79 -17.33
N ASP A 76 -6.18 -17.84 -16.57
CA ASP A 76 -7.56 -18.27 -16.38
C ASP A 76 -8.21 -17.73 -15.10
N SER A 77 -7.51 -16.88 -14.33
CA SER A 77 -7.98 -16.37 -13.05
C SER A 77 -7.50 -14.94 -12.81
N GLN A 78 -8.29 -13.99 -13.29
CA GLN A 78 -8.07 -12.57 -13.04
C GLN A 78 -8.37 -12.20 -11.58
N ILE A 79 -7.68 -11.18 -11.09
CA ILE A 79 -7.95 -10.62 -9.77
C ILE A 79 -9.28 -9.85 -9.84
N PRO A 80 -10.26 -10.13 -8.97
CA PRO A 80 -11.51 -9.38 -8.93
C PRO A 80 -11.26 -7.90 -8.65
N ALA A 81 -12.12 -7.04 -9.19
CA ALA A 81 -12.05 -5.61 -8.88
C ALA A 81 -12.26 -5.39 -7.37
N ALA A 82 -11.39 -4.58 -6.76
CA ALA A 82 -11.52 -4.21 -5.36
C ALA A 82 -12.76 -3.33 -5.15
N ASN A 83 -13.41 -3.47 -3.99
CA ASN A 83 -14.53 -2.62 -3.65
C ASN A 83 -14.02 -1.31 -3.01
N GLU A 84 -13.99 -0.23 -3.78
CA GLU A 84 -13.52 1.08 -3.33
C GLU A 84 -14.23 1.59 -2.06
N SER A 85 -15.48 1.18 -1.81
CA SER A 85 -16.22 1.58 -0.60
C SER A 85 -15.64 1.02 0.72
N ASN A 86 -14.83 -0.04 0.63
CA ASN A 86 -14.12 -0.64 1.77
C ASN A 86 -12.87 0.16 2.16
N CYS A 87 -12.36 1.02 1.26
CA CYS A 87 -11.16 1.82 1.46
C CYS A 87 -11.47 3.10 2.26
N ARG A 88 -11.51 2.97 3.60
CA ARG A 88 -11.76 4.10 4.51
C ARG A 88 -10.54 4.35 5.40
N PHE A 89 -9.75 5.36 5.06
CA PHE A 89 -8.54 5.72 5.80
C PHE A 89 -8.62 7.10 6.43
N SER A 90 -8.40 7.17 7.74
CA SER A 90 -8.36 8.43 8.47
C SER A 90 -7.13 9.25 8.08
N PRO A 91 -7.27 10.56 7.79
CA PRO A 91 -6.12 11.40 7.46
C PRO A 91 -5.14 11.51 8.64
N PRO A 92 -3.83 11.66 8.38
CA PRO A 92 -2.87 11.88 9.44
C PRO A 92 -3.14 13.20 10.18
N PRO A 93 -2.84 13.27 11.50
CA PRO A 93 -2.97 14.52 12.24
C PRO A 93 -2.05 15.59 11.64
N ILE A 94 -2.60 16.79 11.45
CA ILE A 94 -1.86 17.95 10.92
C ILE A 94 -0.69 18.26 11.87
N PRO A 95 0.54 18.44 11.37
CA PRO A 95 1.65 18.88 12.19
C PRO A 95 1.35 20.26 12.81
N SER A 96 1.08 20.28 14.11
CA SER A 96 0.89 21.50 14.89
C SER A 96 1.55 21.39 16.26
N ARG A 97 1.67 22.50 17.02
CA ARG A 97 2.21 22.44 18.38
C ARG A 97 1.30 21.63 19.31
N GLU A 98 0.01 21.59 19.00
CA GLU A 98 -1.05 20.84 19.70
C GLU A 98 -1.07 19.36 19.29
N ALA A 99 -0.49 19.01 18.15
CA ALA A 99 -0.39 17.63 17.70
C ALA A 99 0.65 16.87 18.56
N GLU A 100 0.22 16.42 19.72
CA GLU A 100 1.06 15.66 20.65
C GLU A 100 1.67 14.43 19.96
N ARG A 101 2.89 14.05 20.36
CA ARG A 101 3.53 12.80 19.93
C ARG A 101 2.60 11.58 20.10
N THR A 102 1.77 11.61 21.13
CA THR A 102 0.75 10.59 21.43
C THR A 102 -0.32 10.48 20.34
N MET A 103 -0.74 11.60 19.75
CA MET A 103 -1.74 11.61 18.67
C MET A 103 -1.22 10.88 17.44
N ARG A 104 0.02 11.13 17.02
CA ARG A 104 0.65 10.42 15.89
C ARG A 104 0.80 8.92 16.16
N LYS A 105 1.13 8.54 17.39
CA LYS A 105 1.19 7.12 17.78
C LYS A 105 -0.19 6.47 17.65
N ARG A 106 -1.22 7.06 18.25
CA ARG A 106 -2.60 6.55 18.20
C ARG A 106 -3.15 6.50 16.78
N TRP A 107 -2.88 7.53 15.96
CA TRP A 107 -3.27 7.53 14.56
C TRP A 107 -2.60 6.39 13.78
N ARG A 108 -1.28 6.15 13.97
CA ARG A 108 -0.61 5.00 13.33
C ARG A 108 -1.22 3.66 13.75
N ASP A 109 -1.55 3.50 15.03
CA ASP A 109 -2.21 2.29 15.53
C ASP A 109 -3.63 2.14 14.93
N GLY A 110 -4.36 3.24 14.77
CA GLY A 110 -5.64 3.29 14.04
C GLY A 110 -5.49 2.91 12.56
N ALA A 111 -4.51 3.47 11.85
CA ALA A 111 -4.23 3.16 10.45
C ALA A 111 -3.91 1.67 10.24
N ARG A 112 -3.21 1.03 11.18
CA ARG A 112 -3.00 -0.44 11.15
C ARG A 112 -4.31 -1.21 11.28
N LEU A 113 -5.22 -0.76 12.13
CA LEU A 113 -6.54 -1.37 12.29
C LEU A 113 -7.41 -1.17 11.05
N GLU A 114 -7.39 0.03 10.46
CA GLU A 114 -8.07 0.33 9.19
C GLU A 114 -7.58 -0.59 8.07
N MET A 115 -6.25 -0.78 7.95
CA MET A 115 -5.67 -1.69 6.96
C MET A 115 -6.11 -3.15 7.17
N LYS A 116 -6.12 -3.62 8.43
CA LYS A 116 -6.62 -4.96 8.75
C LYS A 116 -8.11 -5.11 8.43
N THR A 117 -8.88 -4.05 8.66
CA THR A 117 -10.31 -4.00 8.38
C THR A 117 -10.57 -4.10 6.88
N LEU A 118 -9.82 -3.35 6.06
CA LEU A 118 -9.88 -3.45 4.61
C LEU A 118 -9.72 -4.91 4.13
N LEU A 119 -8.68 -5.60 4.60
CA LEU A 119 -8.42 -6.99 4.23
C LEU A 119 -9.60 -7.91 4.59
N HIS A 120 -10.19 -7.72 5.77
CA HIS A 120 -11.34 -8.53 6.19
C HIS A 120 -12.60 -8.23 5.38
N LEU A 121 -12.86 -6.97 5.03
CA LEU A 121 -14.01 -6.60 4.21
C LEU A 121 -13.89 -7.15 2.78
N GLU A 122 -12.68 -7.10 2.19
CA GLU A 122 -12.44 -7.70 0.87
C GLU A 122 -12.60 -9.21 0.90
N TRP A 123 -12.05 -9.89 1.91
CA TRP A 123 -12.23 -11.34 2.04
C TRP A 123 -13.68 -11.73 2.28
N MET A 124 -14.42 -10.94 3.07
CA MET A 124 -15.86 -11.14 3.25
C MET A 124 -16.60 -11.00 1.93
N HIS A 125 -16.23 -10.04 1.08
CA HIS A 125 -16.83 -9.86 -0.23
C HIS A 125 -16.53 -11.03 -1.17
N LEU A 126 -15.26 -11.46 -1.24
CA LEU A 126 -14.84 -12.62 -2.05
C LEU A 126 -15.49 -13.94 -1.60
N GLY A 127 -15.76 -14.08 -0.29
CA GLY A 127 -16.39 -15.27 0.29
C GLY A 127 -17.92 -15.35 0.10
N GLN A 128 -18.56 -14.36 -0.54
CA GLN A 128 -20.00 -14.40 -0.80
C GLN A 128 -20.32 -15.48 -1.85
N LEU A 129 -20.94 -16.56 -1.41
CA LEU A 129 -21.44 -17.60 -2.31
C LEU A 129 -22.71 -17.10 -3.03
N PRO A 130 -22.89 -17.45 -4.33
CA PRO A 130 -24.12 -17.15 -5.02
C PRO A 130 -25.30 -17.83 -4.32
N ILE A 131 -26.42 -17.11 -4.21
CA ILE A 131 -27.66 -17.65 -3.62
C ILE A 131 -28.15 -18.79 -4.52
N ALA A 132 -27.97 -20.03 -4.07
CA ALA A 132 -28.55 -21.19 -4.73
C ALA A 132 -30.02 -21.30 -4.31
N TYR A 133 -30.94 -20.91 -5.21
CA TYR A 133 -32.34 -21.25 -5.04
C TYR A 133 -32.50 -22.74 -5.35
N HIS A 134 -32.91 -23.54 -4.36
CA HIS A 134 -33.41 -24.88 -4.64
C HIS A 134 -34.73 -24.73 -5.41
N ASN A 135 -34.73 -25.07 -6.70
CA ASN A 135 -35.99 -25.30 -7.41
C ASN A 135 -36.60 -26.59 -6.85
N PRO A 136 -37.81 -26.54 -6.26
CA PRO A 136 -38.55 -27.74 -5.97
C PRO A 136 -39.11 -28.26 -7.30
N GLU A 137 -38.52 -29.34 -7.82
CA GLU A 137 -39.19 -30.23 -8.78
C GLU A 137 -40.32 -31.01 -8.11
#